data_AF-A0A6D1AGZ9-F1
#
_entry.id   AF-A0A6D1AGZ9-F1
#
_cell.length_a   1.000
_cell.length_b   1.000
_cell.length_c   1.000
_cell.angle_alpha   90.00
_cell.angle_beta   90.00
_cell.angle_gamma   90.00
#
_symmetry.space_group_name_H-M   'P 1'
#
loop_
_entity.id
_entity.type
_entity.pdbx_description
1 polymer ?
#
loop_
_entity_poly.entity_id
_entity_poly.type
_entity_poly.pdbx_seq_one_letter_code
_entity_poly.pdbx_strand_id
1 'polypeptide(L)'
;PNVNISRTVGWFTAQYPVVLDISDADASAVIKTVKENLRRIPDKGVGYGILRYFTETAETKGFTPEISFNYLGQFDSEVKTDFFEPSAFDMGRQVSGESEALYALSFSGMIRNGR
;
A
#
# COMPACT_ATOMS: atom_id res chain seq x y z
N PRO A 1 -5.37 14.17 21.44
CA PRO A 1 -5.34 12.80 22.01
C PRO A 1 -4.73 11.81 21.01
N ASN A 2 -3.54 11.30 21.29
CA ASN A 2 -2.87 10.33 20.41
C ASN A 2 -3.46 8.94 20.67
N VAL A 3 -4.28 8.46 19.75
CA VAL A 3 -4.81 7.08 19.79
C VAL A 3 -3.70 6.13 19.38
N ASN A 4 -3.37 5.16 20.24
CA ASN A 4 -2.38 4.13 19.93
C ASN A 4 -3.08 2.86 19.43
N ILE A 5 -2.82 2.51 18.17
CA ILE A 5 -3.38 1.32 17.50
C ILE A 5 -2.30 0.28 17.16
N SER A 6 -1.09 0.39 17.71
CA SER A 6 0.06 -0.46 17.35
C SER A 6 -0.13 -1.97 17.58
N ARG A 7 -1.09 -2.36 18.42
CA ARG A 7 -1.43 -3.76 18.73
C ARG A 7 -2.91 -4.09 18.47
N THR A 8 -3.59 -3.27 17.66
CA THR A 8 -4.99 -3.47 17.32
C THR A 8 -5.08 -4.23 16.00
N VAL A 9 -5.75 -5.39 16.02
CA VAL A 9 -6.05 -6.14 14.79
C VAL A 9 -7.21 -5.47 14.07
N GLY A 10 -7.05 -5.21 12.78
CA GLY A 10 -8.06 -4.62 11.93
C GLY A 10 -7.51 -4.30 10.55
N TRP A 11 -8.38 -3.84 9.65
CA TRP A 11 -7.97 -3.44 8.31
C TRP A 11 -7.67 -1.94 8.27
N PHE A 12 -6.39 -1.59 8.42
CA PHE A 12 -5.90 -0.20 8.49
C PHE A 12 -5.21 0.28 7.20
N THR A 13 -5.36 -0.42 6.09
CA THR A 13 -4.72 -0.06 4.82
C THR A 13 -5.26 1.28 4.30
N ALA A 14 -4.39 2.28 4.16
CA ALA A 14 -4.72 3.53 3.48
C ALA A 14 -4.35 3.44 2.01
N GLN A 15 -5.29 3.78 1.12
CA GLN A 15 -5.07 3.83 -0.33
C GLN A 15 -5.26 5.26 -0.84
N TYR A 16 -4.34 5.72 -1.66
CA TYR A 16 -4.35 7.06 -2.26
C TYR A 16 -3.60 7.05 -3.60
N PRO A 17 -4.02 7.87 -4.58
CA PRO A 17 -3.36 7.95 -5.87
C PRO A 17 -2.01 8.67 -5.74
N VAL A 18 -1.03 8.20 -6.51
CA VAL A 18 0.26 8.86 -6.69
C VAL A 18 0.52 8.98 -8.19
N VAL A 19 0.92 10.16 -8.63
CA VAL A 19 1.36 10.39 -10.01
C VAL A 19 2.88 10.26 -10.05
N LEU A 20 3.39 9.34 -10.86
CA LEU A 20 4.81 9.12 -11.05
C LEU A 20 5.27 9.86 -12.31
N ASP A 21 6.22 10.76 -12.15
CA ASP A 21 6.92 11.40 -13.26
C ASP A 21 8.26 10.69 -13.47
N ILE A 22 8.37 10.01 -14.60
CA ILE A 22 9.54 9.25 -15.03
C ILE A 22 10.09 9.77 -16.38
N SER A 23 9.80 11.02 -16.71
CA SER A 23 10.20 11.62 -17.98
C SER A 23 11.71 11.84 -18.12
N ASP A 24 12.45 11.85 -17.01
CA ASP A 24 13.91 11.96 -16.99
C ASP A 24 14.58 10.60 -17.28
N ALA A 25 15.65 10.62 -18.07
CA ALA A 25 16.45 9.44 -18.40
C ALA A 25 17.45 9.07 -17.28
N ASP A 26 17.81 10.01 -16.41
CA ASP A 26 18.69 9.75 -15.26
C ASP A 26 17.92 9.14 -14.08
N ALA A 27 18.25 7.90 -13.74
CA ALA A 27 17.69 7.21 -12.59
C ALA A 27 17.90 7.96 -11.27
N SER A 28 19.02 8.67 -11.09
CA SER A 28 19.25 9.46 -9.87
C SER A 28 18.25 10.60 -9.74
N ALA A 29 17.97 11.29 -10.85
CA ALA A 29 16.97 12.35 -10.92
C ALA A 29 15.56 11.80 -10.65
N VAL A 30 15.17 10.70 -11.30
CA VAL A 30 13.86 10.05 -11.08
C VAL A 30 13.67 9.64 -9.63
N ILE A 31 14.66 9.01 -9.00
CA ILE A 31 14.59 8.59 -7.58
C ILE A 31 14.37 9.81 -6.68
N LYS A 32 15.09 10.91 -6.91
CA LYS A 32 14.92 12.15 -6.13
C LYS A 32 13.52 12.73 -6.32
N THR A 33 13.03 12.80 -7.57
CA THR A 33 11.69 13.31 -7.88
C THR A 33 10.60 12.49 -7.19
N VAL A 34 10.62 11.16 -7.32
CA VAL A 34 9.63 10.29 -6.68
C VAL A 34 9.69 10.41 -5.15
N LYS A 35 10.90 10.41 -4.57
CA LYS A 35 11.09 10.59 -3.12
C LYS A 35 10.46 11.90 -2.62
N GLU A 36 10.77 13.02 -3.27
CA GLU A 36 10.26 14.32 -2.83
C GLU A 36 8.76 14.47 -3.09
N ASN A 37 8.23 13.88 -4.17
CA ASN A 37 6.79 13.83 -4.42
C ASN A 37 6.04 13.06 -3.32
N LEU A 38 6.55 11.88 -2.93
CA LEU A 38 5.96 11.10 -1.83
C LEU A 38 6.07 11.83 -0.49
N ARG A 39 7.16 12.56 -0.22
CA ARG A 39 7.34 13.34 1.01
C ARG A 39 6.38 14.51 1.15
N ARG A 40 5.87 15.05 0.04
CA ARG A 40 4.87 16.13 0.05
C ARG A 40 3.48 15.65 0.47
N ILE A 41 3.24 14.35 0.49
CA ILE A 41 1.93 13.79 0.83
C ILE A 41 1.76 13.82 2.35
N PRO A 42 0.74 14.53 2.88
CA PRO A 42 0.51 14.61 4.31
C PRO A 42 0.07 13.25 4.87
N ASP A 43 0.59 12.90 6.05
CA ASP A 43 0.18 11.71 6.83
C ASP A 43 0.07 10.41 6.00
N LYS A 44 0.99 10.24 5.03
CA LYS A 44 1.01 9.10 4.11
C LYS A 44 -0.34 8.87 3.39
N GLY A 45 -1.06 9.94 3.09
CA GLY A 45 -2.26 9.91 2.25
C GLY A 45 -3.52 9.38 2.91
N VAL A 46 -3.53 9.13 4.23
CA VAL A 46 -4.71 8.63 4.96
C VAL A 46 -5.94 9.53 4.77
N GLY A 47 -5.73 10.84 4.66
CA GLY A 47 -6.80 11.83 4.44
C GLY A 47 -7.54 11.65 3.13
N TYR A 48 -6.93 11.05 2.10
CA TYR A 48 -7.58 10.88 0.79
C TYR A 48 -8.84 10.01 0.88
N GLY A 49 -8.74 8.84 1.51
CA GLY A 49 -9.88 7.95 1.71
C GLY A 49 -10.94 8.56 2.62
N ILE A 50 -10.52 9.29 3.66
CA ILE A 50 -11.44 9.99 4.57
C ILE A 50 -12.25 11.03 3.80
N LEU A 51 -11.59 11.89 3.02
CA LEU A 51 -12.26 12.91 2.20
C LEU A 51 -13.19 12.28 1.16
N ARG A 52 -12.72 11.24 0.45
CA ARG A 52 -13.47 10.60 -0.64
C ARG A 52 -14.71 9.85 -0.17
N TYR A 53 -14.66 9.17 0.98
CA TYR A 53 -15.71 8.25 1.41
C TYR A 53 -16.52 8.71 2.63
N PHE A 54 -15.99 9.63 3.44
CA PHE A 54 -16.60 10.03 4.72
C PHE A 54 -16.95 11.52 4.80
N THR A 55 -16.78 12.29 3.72
CA THR A 55 -17.23 13.69 3.68
C THR A 55 -18.29 13.90 2.61
N GLU A 56 -19.27 14.74 2.90
CA GLU A 56 -20.40 15.05 2.00
C GLU A 56 -20.02 16.00 0.85
N THR A 57 -18.73 16.27 0.62
CA THR A 57 -18.32 17.19 -0.45
C THR A 57 -18.56 16.56 -1.82
N ALA A 58 -19.56 17.10 -2.52
CA ALA A 58 -20.19 16.54 -3.72
C ALA A 58 -19.30 16.46 -4.98
N GLU A 59 -18.02 16.83 -4.93
CA GLU A 59 -17.23 17.08 -6.15
C GLU A 59 -15.84 16.44 -6.22
N THR A 60 -15.45 15.56 -5.29
CA THR A 60 -14.20 14.81 -5.51
C THR A 60 -14.46 13.62 -6.43
N LYS A 61 -14.54 13.86 -7.75
CA LYS A 61 -14.25 12.81 -8.75
C LYS A 61 -12.83 12.34 -8.48
N GLY A 62 -12.70 11.31 -7.65
CA GLY A 62 -11.43 10.73 -7.29
C GLY A 62 -10.74 10.18 -8.55
N PHE A 63 -9.41 10.18 -8.54
CA PHE A 63 -8.65 9.41 -9.51
C PHE A 63 -9.04 7.93 -9.43
N THR A 64 -9.07 7.28 -10.58
CA THR A 64 -9.22 5.83 -10.73
C THR A 64 -7.95 5.30 -11.38
N PRO A 65 -6.90 4.98 -10.58
CA PRO A 65 -5.67 4.43 -11.11
C PRO A 65 -5.90 3.04 -11.71
N GLU A 66 -5.23 2.74 -12.81
CA GLU A 66 -5.24 1.40 -13.40
C GLU A 66 -4.25 0.44 -12.74
N ILE A 67 -3.29 0.98 -11.98
CA ILE A 67 -2.22 0.23 -11.32
C ILE A 67 -2.32 0.38 -9.80
N SER A 68 -2.25 -0.74 -9.07
CA SER A 68 -2.09 -0.75 -7.62
C SER A 68 -0.73 -1.27 -7.18
N PHE A 69 -0.19 -0.71 -6.11
CA PHE A 69 1.06 -1.12 -5.50
C PHE A 69 0.90 -1.24 -3.98
N ASN A 70 1.37 -2.35 -3.41
CA ASN A 70 1.38 -2.60 -1.98
C ASN A 70 2.71 -3.23 -1.55
N TYR A 71 3.38 -2.61 -0.58
CA TYR A 71 4.57 -3.15 0.05
C TYR A 71 4.23 -3.64 1.46
N LEU A 72 4.23 -4.96 1.65
CA LEU A 72 3.83 -5.63 2.89
C LEU A 72 4.90 -5.53 3.98
N GLY A 73 6.13 -5.16 3.62
CA GLY A 73 7.26 -5.12 4.56
C GLY A 73 8.14 -6.37 4.49
N GLN A 74 8.96 -6.55 5.52
CA GLN A 74 9.93 -7.63 5.65
C GLN A 74 9.46 -8.64 6.70
N PHE A 75 9.53 -9.92 6.36
CA PHE A 75 8.97 -11.03 7.16
C PHE A 75 10.06 -11.96 7.74
N ASP A 76 11.29 -11.46 7.90
CA ASP A 76 12.46 -12.30 8.23
C ASP A 76 12.64 -12.54 9.74
N SER A 77 12.54 -11.49 10.54
CA SER A 77 12.97 -11.52 11.95
C SER A 77 11.85 -11.31 12.98
N GLU A 78 10.63 -10.93 12.54
CA GLU A 78 9.52 -10.58 13.46
C GLU A 78 8.36 -11.59 13.45
N VAL A 79 8.41 -12.62 12.60
CA VAL A 79 7.25 -13.50 12.37
C VAL A 79 7.30 -14.78 13.19
N LYS A 80 8.45 -15.12 13.77
CA LYS A 80 8.59 -16.26 14.69
C LYS A 80 8.63 -15.76 16.13
N THR A 81 7.68 -16.22 16.92
CA THR A 81 7.56 -16.00 18.36
C THR A 81 7.55 -17.35 19.07
N ASP A 82 7.49 -17.36 20.39
CA ASP A 82 7.34 -18.60 21.18
C ASP A 82 6.04 -19.35 20.87
N PHE A 83 5.02 -18.65 20.35
CA PHE A 83 3.67 -19.20 20.15
C PHE A 83 3.26 -19.32 18.68
N PHE A 84 3.87 -18.54 17.79
CA PHE A 84 3.50 -18.46 16.38
C PHE A 84 4.72 -18.51 15.49
N GLU A 85 4.60 -19.23 14.38
CA GLU A 85 5.56 -19.23 13.29
C GLU A 85 4.83 -19.26 11.93
N PRO A 86 5.49 -18.82 10.84
CA PRO A 86 4.93 -18.98 9.50
C PRO A 86 4.61 -20.44 9.20
N SER A 87 3.42 -20.69 8.64
CA SER A 87 3.06 -22.02 8.15
C SER A 87 3.99 -22.46 7.02
N ALA A 88 4.39 -23.73 7.04
CA ALA A 88 5.08 -24.38 5.92
C ALA A 88 4.13 -24.70 4.75
N PHE A 89 2.82 -24.65 4.97
CA PHE A 89 1.82 -24.92 3.95
C PHE A 89 1.52 -23.67 3.12
N ASP A 90 1.28 -23.90 1.83
CA ASP A 90 0.81 -22.86 0.93
C ASP A 90 -0.58 -22.36 1.37
N MET A 91 -0.75 -21.04 1.33
CA MET A 91 -2.01 -20.36 1.58
C MET A 91 -3.00 -20.58 0.41
N GLY A 92 -2.53 -21.09 -0.72
CA GLY A 92 -3.33 -21.30 -1.90
C GLY A 92 -3.88 -20.00 -2.46
N ARG A 93 -4.92 -20.10 -3.30
CA ARG A 93 -5.49 -18.94 -3.97
C ARG A 93 -6.28 -18.09 -2.98
N GLN A 94 -5.77 -16.90 -2.68
CA GLN A 94 -6.40 -15.95 -1.74
C GLN A 94 -7.60 -15.20 -2.34
N VAL A 95 -7.77 -15.24 -3.67
CA VAL A 95 -8.84 -14.55 -4.40
C VAL A 95 -9.44 -15.52 -5.42
N SER A 96 -10.76 -15.51 -5.60
CA SER A 96 -11.43 -16.35 -6.58
C SER A 96 -10.90 -16.10 -8.00
N GLY A 97 -10.93 -17.12 -8.85
CA GLY A 97 -10.63 -16.95 -10.29
C GLY A 97 -11.69 -16.17 -11.05
N GLU A 98 -12.90 -16.14 -10.50
CA GLU A 98 -14.05 -15.43 -11.06
C GLU A 98 -14.18 -13.99 -10.53
N SER A 99 -13.28 -13.57 -9.63
CA SER A 99 -13.31 -12.20 -9.11
C SER A 99 -12.91 -11.20 -10.19
N GLU A 100 -13.71 -10.14 -10.33
CA GLU A 100 -13.33 -9.01 -11.18
C GLU A 100 -12.08 -8.32 -10.64
N ALA A 101 -11.12 -8.04 -11.53
CA ALA A 101 -9.91 -7.34 -11.17
C ALA A 101 -10.23 -5.86 -10.92
N LEU A 102 -9.94 -5.38 -9.69
CA LEU A 102 -10.14 -3.97 -9.34
C LEU A 102 -9.18 -3.02 -10.06
N TYR A 103 -8.04 -3.53 -10.51
CA TYR A 103 -6.98 -2.79 -11.20
C TYR A 103 -6.53 -3.59 -12.42
N ALA A 104 -6.12 -2.90 -13.49
CA ALA A 104 -5.54 -3.53 -14.66
C ALA A 104 -4.24 -4.26 -14.33
N LEU A 105 -3.47 -3.73 -13.36
CA LEU A 105 -2.25 -4.34 -12.86
C LEU A 105 -2.10 -4.13 -11.36
N SER A 106 -1.80 -5.19 -10.62
CA SER A 106 -1.59 -5.12 -9.17
C SER A 106 -0.25 -5.74 -8.78
N PHE A 107 0.54 -4.98 -8.03
CA PHE A 107 1.78 -5.42 -7.41
C PHE A 107 1.59 -5.49 -5.91
N SER A 108 1.88 -6.66 -5.32
CA SER A 108 2.00 -6.83 -3.88
C SER A 108 3.31 -7.55 -3.61
N GLY A 109 4.19 -6.94 -2.82
CA GLY A 109 5.53 -7.44 -2.56
C GLY A 109 5.84 -7.51 -1.07
N MET A 110 6.65 -8.50 -0.70
CA MET A 110 7.22 -8.65 0.64
C MET A 110 8.68 -9.06 0.52
N ILE A 111 9.50 -8.67 1.49
CA ILE A 111 10.88 -9.16 1.58
C ILE A 111 10.88 -10.43 2.43
N ARG A 112 11.47 -11.50 1.89
CA ARG A 112 11.70 -12.78 2.59
C ARG A 112 13.11 -13.29 2.33
N ASN A 113 13.84 -13.63 3.38
CA ASN A 113 15.25 -13.99 3.39
C ASN A 113 16.13 -12.95 2.66
N GLY A 114 15.83 -11.66 2.87
CA GLY A 114 16.55 -10.55 2.23
C GLY A 114 16.32 -10.42 0.72
N ARG A 115 15.26 -11.01 0.17
CA ARG A 115 14.89 -10.97 -1.25
C ARG A 115 13.43 -10.63 -1.48
#